data_AF-A0A7C3M4R3-F1
#
_entry.id   AF-A0A7C3M4R3-F1
#
_cell.length_a   1.000
_cell.length_b   1.000
_cell.length_c   1.000
_cell.angle_alpha   90.00
_cell.angle_beta   90.00
_cell.angle_gamma   90.00
#
_symmetry.space_group_name_H-M   'P 1'
#
loop_
_entity.id
_entity.type
_entity.pdbx_description
1 polymer ?
#
loop_
_entity_poly.entity_id
_entity_poly.type
_entity_poly.pdbx_seq_one_letter_code
_entity_poly.pdbx_strand_id
1 'polypeptide(L)'
;MLKADIDGFIKLVEEADYVEAHEVMEDDWRDLKKEGRKKEAKYLQALINGATSLALFYIKKRPEPGERVWQVYLKNKYLFDELELFEKEKYHYVQTLLEERYEQKK
;
A
#
# COMPACT_ATOMS: atom_id res chain seq x y z
N MET A 1 3.65 -8.09 16.08
CA MET A 1 2.72 -8.42 14.98
C MET A 1 2.12 -7.13 14.41
N LEU A 2 2.15 -6.93 13.09
CA LEU A 2 1.47 -5.79 12.44
C LEU A 2 -0.04 -6.03 12.45
N LYS A 3 -0.80 -5.02 12.85
CA LYS A 3 -2.26 -4.93 12.74
C LYS A 3 -2.58 -3.55 12.16
N ALA A 4 -3.36 -3.54 11.10
CA ALA A 4 -3.84 -2.33 10.42
C ALA A 4 -5.22 -2.64 9.83
N ASP A 5 -5.96 -1.63 9.36
CA ASP A 5 -7.27 -1.82 8.70
C ASP A 5 -7.14 -2.40 7.27
N ILE A 6 -6.58 -3.61 7.18
CA ILE A 6 -6.30 -4.29 5.92
C ILE A 6 -7.55 -4.64 5.13
N ASP A 7 -8.67 -4.92 5.82
CA ASP A 7 -9.95 -5.18 5.18
C ASP A 7 -10.51 -3.92 4.52
N GLY A 8 -10.48 -2.78 5.22
CA GLY A 8 -10.87 -1.48 4.65
C GLY A 8 -10.01 -1.13 3.44
N PHE A 9 -8.69 -1.30 3.56
CA PHE A 9 -7.77 -1.04 2.46
C PHE A 9 -8.02 -1.94 1.23
N ILE A 10 -8.20 -3.25 1.43
CA ILE A 10 -8.50 -4.18 0.34
C ILE A 10 -9.75 -3.74 -0.41
N LYS A 11 -10.85 -3.48 0.33
CA LYS A 11 -12.12 -3.07 -0.27
C LYS A 11 -11.96 -1.84 -1.16
N LEU A 12 -11.26 -0.82 -0.66
CA LEU A 12 -11.05 0.42 -1.41
C LEU A 12 -10.19 0.20 -2.67
N VAL A 13 -9.16 -0.66 -2.60
CA VAL A 13 -8.36 -1.03 -3.78
C VAL A 13 -9.18 -1.83 -4.80
N GLU A 14 -10.06 -2.74 -4.36
CA GLU A 14 -10.98 -3.48 -5.23
C GLU A 14 -11.95 -2.56 -5.97
N GLU A 15 -12.49 -1.56 -5.25
CA GLU A 15 -13.42 -0.54 -5.75
C GLU A 15 -12.72 0.57 -6.57
N ALA A 16 -11.39 0.50 -6.70
CA ALA A 16 -10.54 1.51 -7.33
C ALA A 16 -10.61 2.91 -6.69
N ASP A 17 -11.00 2.99 -5.42
CA ASP A 17 -10.95 4.21 -4.61
C ASP A 17 -9.55 4.40 -3.99
N TYR A 18 -8.59 4.64 -4.88
CA TYR A 18 -7.17 4.68 -4.50
C TYR A 18 -6.78 5.89 -3.65
N VAL A 19 -7.60 6.95 -3.64
CA VAL A 19 -7.36 8.11 -2.77
C VAL A 19 -7.72 7.71 -1.34
N GLU A 20 -8.94 7.23 -1.12
CA GLU A 20 -9.38 6.80 0.20
C GLU A 20 -8.51 5.64 0.73
N ALA A 21 -8.08 4.72 -0.15
CA ALA A 21 -7.19 3.63 0.23
C ALA A 21 -5.88 4.13 0.86
N HIS A 22 -5.29 5.24 0.41
CA HIS A 22 -4.09 5.74 1.06
C HIS A 22 -4.39 6.38 2.43
N GLU A 23 -5.57 6.95 2.61
CA GLU A 23 -5.99 7.65 3.83
C GLU A 23 -6.31 6.66 4.96
N VAL A 24 -7.03 5.56 4.64
CA VAL A 24 -7.45 4.56 5.65
C VAL A 24 -6.26 3.92 6.39
N MET A 25 -5.10 3.83 5.74
CA MET A 25 -3.87 3.26 6.31
C MET A 25 -2.93 4.29 6.95
N GLU A 26 -3.23 5.59 6.84
CA GLU A 26 -2.27 6.63 7.22
C GLU A 26 -2.12 6.76 8.74
N ASP A 27 -3.21 6.58 9.49
CA ASP A 27 -3.18 6.66 10.97
C ASP A 27 -2.38 5.49 11.57
N ASP A 28 -2.64 4.26 11.13
CA ASP A 28 -1.86 3.08 11.51
C ASP A 28 -0.36 3.27 11.20
N TRP A 29 -0.05 3.83 10.03
CA TRP A 29 1.33 4.12 9.64
C TRP A 29 1.99 5.15 10.56
N ARG A 30 1.28 6.23 10.92
CA ARG A 30 1.77 7.27 11.82
C ARG A 30 2.02 6.70 13.22
N ASP A 31 1.16 5.81 13.70
CA ASP A 31 1.33 5.21 15.03
C ASP A 31 2.51 4.24 15.08
N LEU A 32 2.69 3.40 14.07
CA LEU A 32 3.88 2.54 13.95
C LEU A 32 5.19 3.36 13.96
N LYS A 33 5.19 4.54 13.33
CA LYS A 33 6.36 5.44 13.37
C LYS A 33 6.62 5.99 14.78
N LYS A 34 5.57 6.40 15.49
CA LYS A 34 5.69 6.91 16.88
C LYS A 34 6.20 5.82 17.82
N GLU A 35 5.76 4.58 17.63
CA GLU A 35 6.21 3.41 18.40
C GLU A 35 7.63 2.93 18.06
N GLY A 36 8.27 3.50 17.02
CA GLY A 36 9.60 3.08 16.59
C GLY A 36 9.61 1.75 15.81
N ARG A 37 8.46 1.25 15.38
CA ARG A 37 8.28 0.02 14.59
C ARG A 37 8.61 0.24 13.12
N LYS A 38 9.90 0.48 12.86
CA LYS A 38 10.41 1.00 11.58
C LYS A 38 10.15 0.08 10.38
N LYS A 39 10.24 -1.24 10.55
CA LYS A 39 10.04 -2.19 9.43
C LYS A 39 8.55 -2.25 9.06
N GLU A 40 7.68 -2.37 10.06
CA GLU A 40 6.23 -2.36 9.86
C GLU A 40 5.76 -1.05 9.25
N ALA A 41 6.23 0.10 9.76
CA ALA A 41 5.91 1.39 9.18
C ALA A 41 6.37 1.51 7.72
N LYS A 42 7.55 0.99 7.36
CA LYS A 42 8.03 0.99 5.97
C LYS A 42 7.20 0.07 5.08
N TYR A 43 6.78 -1.08 5.60
CA TYR A 43 5.94 -2.00 4.86
C TYR A 43 4.56 -1.42 4.59
N LEU A 44 3.92 -0.82 5.60
CA LEU A 44 2.63 -0.16 5.44
C LEU A 44 2.72 1.04 4.49
N GLN A 45 3.81 1.80 4.58
CA GLN A 45 4.12 2.86 3.62
C GLN A 45 4.25 2.33 2.18
N ALA A 46 4.74 1.11 1.98
CA ALA A 46 4.79 0.50 0.65
C ALA A 46 3.37 0.36 0.10
N LEU A 47 2.43 -0.22 0.86
CA LEU A 47 1.04 -0.41 0.43
C LEU A 47 0.35 0.93 0.13
N ILE A 48 0.51 1.91 1.02
CA ILE A 48 0.03 3.30 0.83
C ILE A 48 0.58 3.89 -0.48
N ASN A 49 1.87 3.71 -0.76
CA ASN A 49 2.48 4.16 -2.00
C ASN A 49 1.96 3.39 -3.22
N GLY A 50 1.65 2.10 -3.09
CA GLY A 50 0.98 1.31 -4.12
C GLY A 50 -0.35 1.97 -4.52
N ALA A 51 -1.23 2.23 -3.56
CA ALA A 51 -2.49 2.94 -3.80
C ALA A 51 -2.27 4.35 -4.36
N THR A 52 -1.34 5.12 -3.77
CA THR A 52 -1.01 6.49 -4.23
C THR A 52 -0.54 6.51 -5.69
N SER A 53 0.29 5.54 -6.09
CA SER A 53 0.72 5.36 -7.47
C SER A 53 -0.48 5.16 -8.40
N LEU A 54 -1.40 4.25 -8.06
CA LEU A 54 -2.63 4.01 -8.84
C LEU A 54 -3.52 5.26 -8.92
N ALA A 55 -3.68 6.00 -7.82
CA ALA A 55 -4.38 7.27 -7.82
C ALA A 55 -3.74 8.29 -8.79
N LEU A 56 -2.41 8.36 -8.82
CA LEU A 56 -1.68 9.24 -9.73
C LEU A 56 -1.90 8.86 -11.21
N PHE A 57 -1.89 7.58 -11.56
CA PHE A 57 -2.18 7.11 -12.92
C PHE A 57 -3.64 7.30 -13.31
N TYR A 58 -4.56 6.72 -12.55
CA TYR A 58 -5.95 6.57 -12.96
C TYR A 58 -6.79 7.81 -12.71
N ILE A 59 -6.55 8.51 -11.60
CA ILE A 59 -7.40 9.62 -11.14
C ILE A 59 -6.75 10.95 -11.52
N LYS A 60 -5.48 11.16 -11.15
CA LYS A 60 -4.81 12.47 -11.32
C LYS A 60 -4.17 12.65 -12.70
N LYS A 61 -4.03 11.58 -13.50
CA LYS A 61 -3.40 11.58 -14.84
C LYS A 61 -1.96 12.13 -14.82
N ARG A 62 -1.18 11.72 -13.82
CA ARG A 62 0.21 12.12 -13.58
C ARG A 62 1.13 10.89 -13.58
N PRO A 63 1.45 10.33 -14.76
CA PRO A 63 2.17 9.07 -14.87
C PRO A 63 3.59 9.14 -14.30
N GLU A 64 4.37 10.17 -14.59
CA GLU A 64 5.76 10.30 -14.10
C GLU A 64 5.87 10.33 -12.56
N PRO A 65 5.05 11.12 -11.81
CA PRO A 65 4.95 10.96 -10.36
C PRO A 65 4.51 9.57 -9.93
N GLY A 66 3.53 8.97 -10.62
CA GLY A 66 3.02 7.62 -10.32
C GLY A 66 4.13 6.57 -10.38
N GLU A 67 4.94 6.58 -11.44
CA GLU A 67 6.09 5.68 -11.59
C GLU A 67 7.10 5.83 -10.45
N ARG A 68 7.43 7.08 -10.08
CA ARG A 68 8.35 7.35 -8.97
C ARG A 68 7.83 6.81 -7.65
N VAL A 69 6.53 6.99 -7.36
CA VAL A 69 5.90 6.47 -6.15
C VAL A 69 5.87 4.93 -6.17
N TRP A 70 5.59 4.32 -7.33
CA TRP A 70 5.64 2.88 -7.49
C TRP A 70 7.00 2.26 -7.19
N GLN A 71 8.10 2.93 -7.56
CA GLN A 71 9.45 2.46 -7.21
C GLN A 71 9.66 2.38 -5.69
N VAL A 72 9.01 3.24 -4.91
CA VAL A 72 9.08 3.17 -3.44
C VAL A 72 8.29 1.96 -2.91
N TYR A 73 7.15 1.61 -3.52
CA TYR A 73 6.44 0.36 -3.24
C TYR A 73 7.35 -0.85 -3.50
N LEU A 74 7.89 -0.98 -4.71
CA LEU A 74 8.77 -2.10 -5.09
C LEU A 74 9.97 -2.24 -4.16
N LYS A 75 10.57 -1.12 -3.77
CA LYS A 75 11.72 -1.10 -2.86
C LYS A 75 11.42 -1.69 -1.50
N ASN A 76 10.19 -1.61 -1.00
CA ASN A 76 9.85 -1.99 0.38
C ASN A 76 8.87 -3.18 0.46
N LYS A 77 8.27 -3.64 -0.65
CA LYS A 77 7.29 -4.74 -0.65
C LYS A 77 7.84 -6.06 -0.09
N TYR A 78 9.16 -6.27 -0.21
CA TYR A 78 9.87 -7.44 0.31
C TYR A 78 9.76 -7.62 1.84
N LEU A 79 9.44 -6.54 2.58
CA LEU A 79 9.28 -6.62 4.03
C LEU A 79 8.11 -7.53 4.44
N PHE A 80 7.20 -7.85 3.52
CA PHE A 80 6.18 -8.89 3.70
C PHE A 80 6.78 -10.23 4.18
N ASP A 81 7.93 -10.62 3.64
CA ASP A 81 8.58 -11.89 3.96
C ASP A 81 9.30 -11.85 5.31
N GLU A 82 9.69 -10.65 5.78
CA GLU A 82 10.43 -10.46 7.03
C GLU A 82 9.55 -10.22 8.26
N LEU A 83 8.28 -9.84 8.06
CA LEU A 83 7.39 -9.39 9.13
C LEU A 83 6.41 -10.48 9.59
N GLU A 84 6.11 -10.48 10.89
CA GLU A 84 4.95 -11.17 11.44
C GLU A 84 3.70 -10.31 11.27
N LEU A 85 2.82 -10.74 10.37
CA LEU A 85 1.59 -10.05 9.98
C LEU A 85 0.38 -10.81 10.54
N PHE A 86 -0.54 -10.08 11.16
CA PHE A 86 -1.87 -10.62 11.44
C PHE A 86 -2.61 -10.78 10.11
N GLU A 87 -3.23 -11.93 9.84
CA GLU A 87 -3.93 -12.21 8.57
C GLU A 87 -3.02 -12.02 7.35
N LYS A 88 -1.83 -12.64 7.38
CA LYS A 88 -0.76 -12.52 6.37
C LYS A 88 -1.26 -12.73 4.93
N GLU A 89 -2.23 -13.61 4.73
CA GLU A 89 -2.87 -13.89 3.45
C GLU A 89 -3.55 -12.66 2.83
N LYS A 90 -4.15 -11.77 3.64
CA LYS A 90 -4.78 -10.54 3.17
C LYS A 90 -3.75 -9.54 2.63
N TYR A 91 -2.62 -9.44 3.32
CA TYR A 91 -1.49 -8.62 2.88
C TYR A 91 -0.88 -9.12 1.56
N HIS A 92 -0.74 -10.44 1.41
CA HIS A 92 -0.34 -11.03 0.13
C HIS A 92 -1.34 -10.71 -0.97
N TYR A 93 -2.64 -10.92 -0.70
CA TYR A 93 -3.71 -10.63 -1.64
C TYR A 93 -3.66 -9.19 -2.16
N VAL A 94 -3.51 -8.20 -1.26
CA VAL A 94 -3.50 -6.81 -1.70
C VAL A 94 -2.22 -6.43 -2.46
N GLN A 95 -1.08 -7.05 -2.18
CA GLN A 95 0.12 -6.85 -3.00
C GLN A 95 -0.09 -7.34 -4.43
N THR A 96 -0.69 -8.54 -4.60
CA THR A 96 -1.06 -9.06 -5.91
C THR A 96 -2.05 -8.13 -6.60
N LEU A 97 -3.09 -7.69 -5.91
CA LEU A 97 -4.10 -6.79 -6.46
C LEU A 97 -3.49 -5.45 -6.92
N LEU A 98 -2.65 -4.82 -6.10
CA LEU A 98 -1.96 -3.58 -6.46
C LEU A 98 -1.10 -3.74 -7.71
N GLU A 99 -0.39 -4.86 -7.83
CA GLU A 99 0.48 -5.17 -8.98
C GLU A 99 -0.33 -5.40 -10.26
N GLU A 100 -1.42 -6.17 -10.19
CA GLU A 100 -2.33 -6.37 -11.31
C GLU A 100 -2.93 -5.04 -11.81
N ARG A 101 -3.39 -4.19 -10.87
CA ARG A 101 -3.91 -2.86 -11.22
C ARG A 101 -2.83 -1.96 -11.81
N TYR A 102 -1.60 -2.05 -11.34
CA TYR A 102 -0.48 -1.27 -11.87
C TYR A 102 -0.10 -1.71 -13.29
N GLU A 103 -0.15 -3.00 -13.60
CA GLU A 103 0.13 -3.51 -14.95
C GLU A 103 -0.94 -3.10 -15.97
N GLN A 104 -2.19 -2.93 -15.52
CA GLN A 104 -3.31 -2.51 -16.37
C GLN A 104 -3.33 -1.00 -16.68
N LYS A 105 -2.39 -0.21 -16.14
CA LYS A 105 -2.38 1.25 -16.35
C LYS A 105 -2.10 1.53 -17.83
N LYS A 106 -3.07 2.16 -18.50
CA LYS A 106 -2.99 2.60 -19.89
C LYS A 106 -2.79 4.11 -19.95
#